data_AF-A0A6A2Z2K1-F1
#
_entry.id   AF-A0A6A2Z2K1-F1
#
_cell.length_a   1.000
_cell.length_b   1.000
_cell.length_c   1.000
_cell.angle_alpha   90.00
_cell.angle_beta   90.00
_cell.angle_gamma   90.00
#
_symmetry.space_group_name_H-M   'P 1'
#
loop_
_entity.id
_entity.type
_entity.pdbx_description
1 polymer ?
#
loop_
_entity_poly.entity_id
_entity_poly.type
_entity_poly.pdbx_seq_one_letter_code
_entity_poly.pdbx_strand_id
1 'polypeptide(L)'
;MGKGLKSRSAIIPRAYILSHCDFTANLTLTILNVINFDQLKGLYNNDDVVAESKKVKETMFLNVHYFVNGPNLSLDLAAEFRYHIFSKELPLVLKTVLHGDSALFDEHPELMDALVCMYFHSALPKYKRNECWGSLKDAAEGKPGDHVQGQQAGFLATFSCNKSQPKTSG
;
A
#
# COMPACT_ATOMS: atom_id res chain seq x y z
N MET A 1 22.55 -7.23 32.26
CA MET A 1 22.16 -6.10 31.38
C MET A 1 21.63 -6.69 30.07
N GLY A 2 20.39 -7.19 30.06
CA GLY A 2 19.79 -7.80 28.87
C GLY A 2 19.22 -6.73 27.96
N LYS A 3 19.72 -6.63 26.72
CA LYS A 3 19.09 -5.79 25.70
C LYS A 3 17.74 -6.43 25.37
N GLY A 4 16.66 -5.86 25.88
CA GLY A 4 15.30 -6.26 25.53
C GLY A 4 15.14 -6.13 24.02
N LEU A 5 15.09 -7.27 23.32
CA LEU A 5 14.71 -7.31 21.92
C LEU A 5 13.26 -6.83 21.87
N LYS A 6 13.04 -5.58 21.44
CA LYS A 6 11.68 -5.12 21.12
C LYS A 6 11.09 -6.16 20.18
N SER A 7 9.97 -6.77 20.57
CA SER A 7 9.25 -7.70 19.71
C SER A 7 9.01 -7.02 18.36
N ARG A 8 9.10 -7.77 17.25
CA ARG A 8 8.89 -7.18 15.92
C ARG A 8 7.52 -6.49 15.82
N SER A 9 6.53 -7.03 16.53
CA SER A 9 5.19 -6.48 16.69
C SER A 9 5.15 -5.09 17.36
N ALA A 10 6.15 -4.71 18.15
CA ALA A 10 6.21 -3.38 18.76
C ALA A 10 6.77 -2.27 17.85
N ILE A 11 7.10 -2.58 16.59
CA ILE A 11 7.74 -1.63 15.66
C ILE A 11 6.77 -1.22 14.56
N ILE A 12 6.36 0.04 14.62
CA ILE A 12 5.65 0.77 13.57
C ILE A 12 6.57 1.91 13.14
N PRO A 13 6.80 2.16 11.84
CA PRO A 13 6.06 1.69 10.66
C PRO A 13 6.51 0.34 10.07
N ARG A 14 5.59 -0.32 9.36
CA ARG A 14 5.77 -1.54 8.58
C ARG A 14 5.63 -1.32 7.08
N ALA A 15 6.32 -2.14 6.30
CA ALA A 15 6.12 -2.30 4.88
C ALA A 15 6.00 -3.79 4.52
N TYR A 16 5.22 -4.07 3.48
CA TYR A 16 4.85 -5.38 3.02
C TYR A 16 5.13 -5.45 1.52
N ILE A 17 5.82 -6.49 1.08
CA ILE A 17 5.99 -6.80 -0.35
C ILE A 17 5.39 -8.18 -0.57
N LEU A 18 4.36 -8.23 -1.40
CA LEU A 18 3.66 -9.44 -1.77
C LEU A 18 4.03 -9.80 -3.20
N SER A 19 4.78 -10.90 -3.34
CA SER A 19 5.30 -11.38 -4.63
C SER A 19 4.62 -12.68 -5.03
N HIS A 20 4.17 -12.75 -6.28
CA HIS A 20 3.64 -13.98 -6.87
C HIS A 20 4.68 -14.59 -7.82
N CYS A 21 4.88 -15.90 -7.73
CA CYS A 21 5.74 -16.62 -8.66
C CYS A 21 4.88 -17.44 -9.64
N ASP A 22 4.76 -16.98 -10.89
CA ASP A 22 3.94 -17.64 -11.92
C ASP A 22 4.35 -19.11 -12.18
N PHE A 23 5.61 -19.46 -11.96
CA PHE A 23 6.11 -20.82 -12.18
C PHE A 23 5.69 -21.80 -11.07
N THR A 24 5.61 -21.31 -9.83
CA THR A 24 5.34 -22.17 -8.65
C THR A 24 3.95 -21.95 -8.06
N ALA A 25 3.22 -20.93 -8.53
CA ALA A 25 2.01 -20.40 -7.91
C ALA A 25 2.19 -19.98 -6.43
N ASN A 26 3.43 -19.80 -5.97
CA ASN A 26 3.71 -19.39 -4.59
C ASN A 26 3.49 -17.88 -4.44
N LEU A 27 2.81 -17.53 -3.35
CA LEU A 27 2.65 -16.15 -2.89
C LEU A 27 3.55 -15.93 -1.67
N THR A 28 4.46 -14.97 -1.76
CA THR A 28 5.46 -14.67 -0.72
C THR A 28 5.21 -13.29 -0.12
N LEU A 29 5.04 -13.22 1.20
CA LEU A 29 4.95 -11.95 1.94
C LEU A 29 6.28 -11.64 2.62
N THR A 30 6.89 -10.52 2.25
CA THR A 30 8.08 -9.97 2.92
C THR A 30 7.66 -8.80 3.81
N ILE A 31 8.00 -8.86 5.10
CA ILE A 31 7.66 -7.84 6.10
C ILE A 31 8.92 -7.07 6.51
N LEU A 32 8.85 -5.74 6.46
CA LEU A 32 9.98 -4.83 6.66
C LEU A 32 9.59 -3.72 7.64
N ASN A 33 10.59 -3.16 8.32
CA ASN A 33 10.41 -2.03 9.23
C ASN A 33 10.95 -0.76 8.57
N VAL A 34 10.23 -0.26 7.57
CA VAL A 34 10.65 0.84 6.70
C VAL A 34 9.73 2.05 6.88
N ILE A 35 10.31 3.25 6.89
CA ILE A 35 9.59 4.50 7.17
C ILE A 35 8.90 5.08 5.94
N ASN A 36 9.43 4.85 4.74
CA ASN A 36 8.83 5.34 3.51
C ASN A 36 9.06 4.45 2.30
N PHE A 37 8.15 4.55 1.33
CA PHE A 37 8.19 3.86 0.05
C PHE A 37 9.51 4.01 -0.73
N ASP A 38 10.17 5.18 -0.65
CA ASP A 38 11.42 5.41 -1.38
C ASP A 38 12.56 4.49 -0.91
N GLN A 39 12.54 4.05 0.35
CA GLN A 39 13.49 3.09 0.90
C GLN A 39 13.24 1.64 0.42
N LEU A 40 12.09 1.36 -0.20
CA LEU A 40 11.77 0.04 -0.76
C LEU A 40 12.26 -0.12 -2.21
N LYS A 41 12.82 0.93 -2.82
CA LYS A 41 13.27 0.89 -4.21
C LYS A 41 14.32 -0.20 -4.42
N GLY A 42 14.10 -1.02 -5.45
CA GLY A 42 14.99 -2.13 -5.80
C GLY A 42 14.73 -3.43 -5.02
N LEU A 43 13.76 -3.44 -4.09
CA LEU A 43 13.38 -4.64 -3.34
C LEU A 43 12.13 -5.34 -3.92
N TYR A 44 11.42 -4.68 -4.83
CA TYR A 44 10.22 -5.21 -5.47
C TYR A 44 10.32 -5.10 -7.00
N ASN A 45 9.56 -5.95 -7.68
CA ASN A 45 9.36 -6.00 -9.12
C ASN A 45 8.04 -5.31 -9.53
N ASN A 46 7.82 -5.12 -10.83
CA ASN A 46 6.62 -4.43 -11.33
C ASN A 46 5.31 -5.22 -11.14
N ASP A 47 5.40 -6.52 -10.89
CA ASP A 47 4.28 -7.43 -10.63
C ASP A 47 4.04 -7.63 -9.12
N ASP A 48 4.93 -7.14 -8.26
CA ASP A 48 4.76 -7.18 -6.81
C ASP A 48 3.74 -6.14 -6.35
N VAL A 49 3.02 -6.47 -5.27
CA VAL A 49 2.17 -5.54 -4.54
C VAL A 49 2.92 -5.04 -3.32
N VAL A 50 3.06 -3.73 -3.18
CA VAL A 50 3.78 -3.13 -2.06
C VAL A 50 2.81 -2.36 -1.17
N ALA A 51 2.75 -2.66 0.11
CA ALA A 51 1.97 -1.88 1.07
C ALA A 51 2.88 -1.25 2.14
N GLU A 52 2.61 -0.02 2.53
CA GLU A 52 3.30 0.65 3.63
C GLU A 52 2.28 1.19 4.64
N SER A 53 2.55 1.00 5.93
CA SER A 53 1.80 1.65 6.99
C SER A 53 2.45 3.00 7.30
N LYS A 54 1.66 4.07 7.34
CA LYS A 54 2.13 5.42 7.69
C LYS A 54 1.20 6.08 8.69
N LYS A 55 1.79 6.71 9.71
CA LYS A 55 1.07 7.64 10.60
C LYS A 55 1.20 9.05 10.04
N VAL A 56 0.08 9.69 9.72
CA VAL A 56 0.04 11.11 9.36
C VAL A 56 -0.84 11.82 10.38
N LYS A 57 -0.21 12.67 11.21
CA LYS A 57 -0.83 13.24 12.41
C LYS A 57 -1.31 12.12 13.35
N GLU A 58 -2.61 12.01 13.58
CA GLU A 58 -3.24 10.95 14.38
C GLU A 58 -3.94 9.87 13.56
N THR A 59 -3.90 9.98 12.23
CA THR A 59 -4.56 9.00 11.35
C THR A 59 -3.56 8.01 10.79
N MET A 60 -3.94 6.74 10.84
CA MET A 60 -3.14 5.64 10.31
C MET A 60 -3.61 5.31 8.90
N PHE A 61 -2.65 5.13 8.00
CA PHE A 61 -2.88 4.80 6.61
C PHE A 61 -2.15 3.52 6.24
N LEU A 62 -2.79 2.68 5.45
CA LEU A 62 -2.15 1.59 4.73
C LEU A 62 -2.18 1.96 3.24
N ASN A 63 -1.05 2.44 2.73
CA ASN A 63 -0.91 2.79 1.33
C ASN A 63 -0.49 1.55 0.55
N VAL A 64 -1.30 1.13 -0.41
CA VAL A 64 -1.03 -0.01 -1.28
C VAL A 64 -0.65 0.51 -2.66
N HIS A 65 0.52 0.12 -3.14
CA HIS A 65 1.13 0.57 -4.38
C HIS A 65 1.07 -0.56 -5.40
N TYR A 66 0.39 -0.31 -6.51
CA TYR A 66 0.30 -1.22 -7.65
C TYR A 66 1.00 -0.60 -8.85
N PHE A 67 1.87 -1.36 -9.50
CA PHE A 67 2.54 -0.94 -10.73
C PHE A 67 1.81 -1.53 -11.93
N VAL A 68 1.07 -0.69 -12.65
CA VAL A 68 0.23 -1.13 -13.78
C VAL A 68 0.91 -0.93 -15.14
N ASN A 69 2.24 -0.75 -15.17
CA ASN A 69 3.00 -0.57 -16.40
C ASN A 69 3.11 -1.87 -17.21
N GLY A 70 2.71 -1.84 -18.48
CA GLY A 70 3.02 -2.88 -19.46
C GLY A 70 4.50 -2.89 -19.84
N PRO A 71 5.06 -4.04 -20.30
CA PRO A 71 6.41 -4.07 -20.88
C PRO A 71 6.53 -3.17 -22.12
N ASN A 72 5.41 -2.85 -22.78
CA ASN A 72 5.33 -1.88 -23.86
C ASN A 72 4.23 -0.84 -23.57
N LEU A 73 4.54 0.44 -23.79
CA LEU A 73 3.59 1.57 -23.66
C LEU A 73 2.39 1.47 -24.63
N SER A 74 2.43 0.58 -25.63
CA SER A 74 1.42 0.42 -26.66
C SER A 74 0.26 -0.53 -26.31
N LEU A 75 0.35 -1.29 -25.20
CA LEU A 75 -0.69 -2.23 -24.78
C LEU A 75 -1.53 -1.65 -23.64
N ASP A 76 -2.33 -0.64 -23.99
CA ASP A 76 -3.35 -0.05 -23.11
C ASP A 76 -4.24 -1.10 -22.44
N LEU A 77 -4.55 -2.18 -23.16
CA LEU A 77 -5.40 -3.27 -22.69
C LEU A 77 -4.80 -4.01 -21.48
N ALA A 78 -3.47 -4.21 -21.46
CA ALA A 78 -2.80 -4.91 -20.36
C ALA A 78 -2.85 -4.09 -19.05
N ALA A 79 -2.72 -2.77 -19.14
CA ALA A 79 -2.83 -1.89 -17.98
C ALA A 79 -4.26 -1.84 -17.42
N GLU A 80 -5.28 -1.86 -18.30
CA GLU A 80 -6.68 -1.95 -17.89
C GLU A 80 -7.02 -3.28 -17.21
N PHE A 81 -6.55 -4.41 -17.76
CA PHE A 81 -6.74 -5.72 -17.13
C PHE A 81 -6.07 -5.78 -15.76
N ARG A 82 -4.81 -5.35 -15.66
CA ARG A 82 -4.09 -5.36 -14.38
C ARG A 82 -4.76 -4.50 -13.33
N TYR A 83 -5.22 -3.31 -13.71
CA TYR A 83 -6.01 -2.47 -12.81
C TYR A 83 -7.22 -3.23 -12.26
N HIS A 84 -8.03 -3.86 -13.12
CA HIS A 84 -9.23 -4.59 -12.69
C HIS A 84 -8.90 -5.80 -11.82
N ILE A 85 -7.82 -6.53 -12.14
CA ILE A 85 -7.36 -7.67 -11.34
C ILE A 85 -6.95 -7.16 -9.95
N PHE A 86 -6.09 -6.15 -9.87
CA PHE A 86 -5.64 -5.63 -8.58
C PHE A 86 -6.75 -5.06 -7.72
N SER A 87 -7.72 -4.35 -8.31
CA SER A 87 -8.89 -3.87 -7.57
C SER A 87 -9.74 -5.03 -7.01
N LYS A 88 -9.87 -6.15 -7.74
CA LYS A 88 -10.61 -7.33 -7.27
C LYS A 88 -9.83 -8.14 -6.23
N GLU A 89 -8.52 -8.21 -6.35
CA GLU A 89 -7.64 -8.97 -5.46
C GLU A 89 -7.24 -8.21 -4.19
N LEU A 90 -7.57 -6.91 -4.08
CA LEU A 90 -7.23 -6.12 -2.89
C LEU A 90 -7.64 -6.79 -1.57
N PRO A 91 -8.88 -7.31 -1.41
CA PRO A 91 -9.24 -8.00 -0.16
C PRO A 91 -8.33 -9.18 0.17
N LEU A 92 -7.85 -9.92 -0.85
CA LEU A 92 -6.91 -11.02 -0.67
C LEU A 92 -5.53 -10.52 -0.23
N VAL A 93 -5.03 -9.45 -0.85
CA VAL A 93 -3.77 -8.80 -0.45
C VAL A 93 -3.84 -8.37 1.02
N LEU A 94 -4.92 -7.68 1.41
CA LEU A 94 -5.11 -7.20 2.78
C LEU A 94 -5.20 -8.35 3.79
N LYS A 95 -5.96 -9.41 3.47
CA LYS A 95 -6.02 -10.62 4.31
C LYS A 95 -4.65 -11.27 4.47
N THR A 96 -3.83 -11.28 3.43
CA THR A 96 -2.48 -11.86 3.50
C THR A 96 -1.58 -11.05 4.44
N VAL A 97 -1.67 -9.71 4.40
CA VAL A 97 -0.97 -8.82 5.34
C VAL A 97 -1.44 -9.06 6.77
N LEU A 98 -2.76 -9.07 7.01
CA LEU A 98 -3.35 -9.30 8.33
C LEU A 98 -2.93 -10.65 8.92
N HIS A 99 -2.94 -11.70 8.10
CA HIS A 99 -2.55 -13.03 8.54
C HIS A 99 -1.04 -13.13 8.79
N GLY A 100 -0.23 -12.60 7.88
CA GLY A 100 1.22 -12.72 7.91
C GLY A 100 1.91 -11.86 8.99
N ASP A 101 1.32 -10.72 9.39
CA ASP A 101 1.78 -9.90 10.51
C ASP A 101 0.75 -9.88 11.66
N SER A 102 0.06 -11.00 11.88
CA SER A 102 -0.99 -11.14 12.90
C SER A 102 -0.55 -10.67 14.30
N ALA A 103 0.68 -10.96 14.71
CA ALA A 103 1.22 -10.50 15.99
C ALA A 103 1.22 -8.96 16.14
N LEU A 104 1.43 -8.21 15.06
CA LEU A 104 1.30 -6.74 15.08
C LEU A 104 -0.15 -6.32 15.31
N PHE A 105 -1.09 -6.92 14.58
CA PHE A 105 -2.51 -6.55 14.66
C PHE A 105 -3.17 -7.01 15.97
N ASP A 106 -2.67 -8.09 16.58
CA ASP A 106 -3.09 -8.53 17.92
C ASP A 106 -2.62 -7.55 19.01
N GLU A 107 -1.38 -7.04 18.90
CA GLU A 107 -0.84 -6.04 19.82
C GLU A 107 -1.40 -4.63 19.58
N HIS A 108 -1.76 -4.32 18.34
CA HIS A 108 -2.26 -3.01 17.91
C HIS A 108 -3.60 -3.11 17.15
N PRO A 109 -4.72 -3.46 17.81
CA PRO A 109 -6.02 -3.59 17.18
C PRO A 109 -6.51 -2.29 16.50
N GLU A 110 -6.04 -1.13 16.95
CA GLU A 110 -6.34 0.18 16.36
C GLU A 110 -5.92 0.28 14.88
N LEU A 111 -4.98 -0.56 14.43
CA LEU A 111 -4.55 -0.61 13.03
C LEU A 111 -5.65 -1.14 12.10
N MET A 112 -6.66 -1.84 12.63
CA MET A 112 -7.82 -2.30 11.85
C MET A 112 -8.70 -1.15 11.35
N ASP A 113 -8.60 0.02 11.97
CA ASP A 113 -9.30 1.24 11.54
C ASP A 113 -8.44 2.10 10.59
N ALA A 114 -7.22 1.66 10.23
CA ALA A 114 -6.36 2.38 9.29
C ALA A 114 -7.06 2.57 7.93
N LEU A 115 -6.94 3.77 7.35
CA LEU A 115 -7.49 4.06 6.04
C LEU A 115 -6.64 3.39 4.96
N VAL A 116 -7.29 2.59 4.11
CA VAL A 116 -6.65 1.93 2.98
C VAL A 116 -6.70 2.84 1.76
N CYS A 117 -5.53 3.22 1.28
CA CYS A 117 -5.35 4.04 0.08
C CYS A 117 -4.59 3.25 -0.97
N MET A 118 -5.16 3.08 -2.16
CA MET A 118 -4.49 2.48 -3.31
C MET A 118 -3.85 3.57 -4.17
N TYR A 119 -2.65 3.29 -4.65
CA TYR A 119 -1.89 4.13 -5.58
C TYR A 119 -1.53 3.28 -6.81
N PHE A 120 -2.17 3.59 -7.93
CA PHE A 120 -1.86 2.95 -9.21
C PHE A 120 -0.80 3.77 -9.94
N HIS A 121 0.40 3.21 -10.01
CA HIS A 121 1.55 3.82 -10.67
C HIS A 121 1.55 3.42 -12.14
N SER A 122 1.43 4.42 -13.01
CA SER A 122 1.46 4.24 -14.46
C SER A 122 2.20 5.41 -15.14
N ALA A 123 2.89 5.11 -16.25
CA ALA A 123 3.35 6.13 -17.19
C ALA A 123 2.19 6.78 -17.96
N LEU A 124 1.06 6.07 -18.11
CA LEU A 124 -0.12 6.55 -18.82
C LEU A 124 -1.06 7.28 -17.85
N PRO A 125 -1.39 8.56 -18.10
CA PRO A 125 -2.20 9.36 -17.19
C PRO A 125 -3.55 8.73 -16.83
N LYS A 126 -4.20 8.03 -17.76
CA LYS A 126 -5.50 7.38 -17.54
C LYS A 126 -5.49 6.28 -16.47
N TYR A 127 -4.35 5.66 -16.20
CA TYR A 127 -4.21 4.61 -15.19
C TYR A 127 -3.46 5.09 -13.93
N LYS A 128 -3.01 6.35 -13.92
CA LYS A 128 -2.40 6.97 -12.75
C LYS A 128 -3.49 7.56 -11.85
N ARG A 129 -3.96 6.76 -10.89
CA ARG A 129 -5.08 7.13 -10.01
C ARG A 129 -4.83 6.67 -8.58
N ASN A 130 -5.52 7.34 -7.65
CA ASN A 130 -5.52 6.97 -6.24
C ASN A 130 -6.95 6.74 -5.79
N GLU A 131 -7.17 5.73 -4.96
CA GLU A 131 -8.49 5.34 -4.46
C GLU A 131 -8.45 5.07 -2.98
N CYS A 132 -9.50 5.43 -2.26
CA CYS A 132 -9.63 5.12 -0.84
C CYS A 132 -10.73 4.08 -0.67
N TRP A 133 -10.43 3.02 0.08
CA TRP A 133 -11.29 1.86 0.25
C TRP A 133 -11.93 1.78 1.64
N GLY A 134 -11.79 2.84 2.43
CA GLY A 134 -12.29 2.90 3.81
C GLY A 134 -11.30 2.28 4.79
N SER A 135 -11.82 1.78 5.90
CA SER A 135 -11.01 1.17 6.96
C SER A 135 -10.45 -0.18 6.52
N LEU A 136 -9.34 -0.61 7.11
CA LEU A 136 -8.69 -1.88 6.80
C LEU A 136 -9.61 -3.07 7.00
N LYS A 137 -10.42 -3.08 8.07
CA LYS A 137 -11.43 -4.12 8.32
C LYS A 137 -12.47 -4.20 7.19
N ASP A 138 -13.01 -3.07 6.72
CA ASP A 138 -14.05 -3.07 5.69
C ASP A 138 -13.48 -3.43 4.33
N ALA A 139 -12.31 -2.86 4.00
CA ALA A 139 -11.60 -3.13 2.75
C ALA A 139 -11.19 -4.60 2.63
N ALA A 140 -10.73 -5.23 3.72
CA ALA A 140 -10.37 -6.65 3.74
C ALA A 140 -11.60 -7.57 3.57
N GLU A 141 -12.79 -7.13 3.96
CA GLU A 141 -14.04 -7.85 3.69
C GLU A 141 -14.57 -7.64 2.28
N GLY A 142 -13.93 -6.79 1.48
CA GLY A 142 -14.39 -6.44 0.14
C GLY A 142 -15.66 -5.60 0.16
N LYS A 143 -15.92 -4.89 1.26
CA LYS A 143 -16.95 -3.85 1.36
C LYS A 143 -16.27 -2.53 0.99
N PRO A 144 -16.36 -2.05 -0.25
CA PRO A 144 -15.81 -0.75 -0.58
C PRO A 144 -16.62 0.26 0.26
N GLY A 145 -15.96 0.98 1.18
CA GLY A 145 -16.58 2.16 1.77
C GLY A 145 -17.03 3.07 0.62
N ASP A 146 -18.23 3.65 0.70
CA ASP A 146 -18.90 4.40 -0.36
C ASP A 146 -17.89 5.08 -1.30
N HIS A 147 -17.74 4.53 -2.51
CA HIS A 147 -16.72 4.93 -3.48
C HIS A 147 -16.82 6.45 -3.74
N VAL A 148 -15.97 7.26 -3.10
CA VAL A 148 -15.82 8.67 -3.46
C VAL A 148 -14.90 8.74 -4.67
N GLN A 149 -15.45 8.43 -5.84
CA GLN A 149 -14.81 8.76 -7.11
C GLN A 149 -14.77 10.28 -7.27
N GLY A 150 -13.55 10.83 -7.34
CA GLY A 150 -13.27 12.08 -8.04
C GLY A 150 -14.03 13.32 -7.56
N GLN A 151 -13.64 13.87 -6.40
CA GLN A 151 -13.56 15.34 -6.18
C GLN A 151 -12.98 15.72 -4.81
N GLN A 152 -12.70 14.75 -3.91
CA GLN A 152 -11.94 14.98 -2.67
C GLN A 152 -10.44 14.68 -2.81
N ALA A 153 -9.91 14.66 -4.04
CA ALA A 153 -8.47 14.72 -4.24
C ALA A 153 -7.85 15.93 -3.50
N GLY A 154 -8.60 17.03 -3.33
CA GLY A 154 -8.16 18.18 -2.53
C GLY A 154 -8.17 17.99 -1.00
N PHE A 155 -8.99 17.07 -0.48
CA PHE A 155 -9.07 16.82 0.97
C PHE A 155 -8.10 15.73 1.44
N LEU A 156 -7.68 14.83 0.55
CA LEU A 156 -6.60 13.87 0.81
C LEU A 156 -5.22 14.37 0.32
N ALA A 157 -5.16 15.28 -0.68
CA ALA A 157 -3.91 15.95 -1.06
C ALA A 157 -3.37 16.86 0.06
N THR A 158 -4.22 17.35 0.97
CA THR A 158 -3.79 18.04 2.19
C THR A 158 -3.15 17.11 3.23
N PHE A 159 -3.34 15.78 3.13
CA PHE A 159 -2.65 14.78 3.96
C PHE A 159 -1.47 14.11 3.25
N SER A 160 -1.37 14.24 1.93
CA SER A 160 -0.18 13.85 1.17
C SER A 160 0.97 14.81 1.44
N CYS A 161 1.77 14.49 2.47
CA CYS A 161 3.19 14.82 2.62
C CYS A 161 3.64 16.10 1.89
N ASN A 162 3.67 17.23 2.61
CA ASN A 162 4.51 18.35 2.22
C ASN A 162 5.92 17.81 1.94
N LYS A 163 6.30 17.71 0.67
CA LYS A 163 7.71 17.66 0.30
C LYS A 163 8.25 19.04 0.68
N SER A 164 8.90 19.13 1.83
CA SER A 164 9.79 20.23 2.15
C SER A 164 10.90 20.24 1.10
N GLN A 165 10.76 21.08 0.08
CA GLN A 165 11.90 21.49 -0.72
C GLN A 165 12.72 22.49 0.11
N PRO A 166 14.05 22.34 0.19
CA PRO A 166 14.89 23.39 0.77
C PRO A 166 14.84 24.60 -0.16
N LYS A 167 14.44 25.76 0.38
CA LYS A 167 14.58 27.04 -0.29
C LYS A 167 16.07 27.32 -0.48
N THR A 168 16.54 27.35 -1.72
CA THR A 168 17.81 28.00 -2.05
C THR A 168 17.63 29.50 -1.89
N SER A 169 18.33 30.08 -0.92
CA SER A 169 18.44 31.53 -0.75
C SER A 169 19.44 32.05 -1.78
N GLY A 170 19.01 33.02 -2.59
CA GLY A 170 19.85 33.91 -3.39
C GLY A 170 19.47 35.33 -3.05
#